data_AF-A0A2V7RDE7-F1
#
_entry.id   AF-A0A2V7RDE7-F1
#
_cell.length_a   1.000
_cell.length_b   1.000
_cell.length_c   1.000
_cell.angle_alpha   90.00
_cell.angle_beta   90.00
_cell.angle_gamma   90.00
#
_symmetry.space_group_name_H-M   'P 1'
#
loop_
_entity.id
_entity.type
_entity.pdbx_description
1 polymer ?
#
loop_
_entity_poly.entity_id
_entity_poly.type
_entity_poly.pdbx_seq_one_letter_code
_entity_poly.pdbx_strand_id
1 'polypeptide(L)'
;MLAPFFAALLLQSAYQQPGAVKNPAESSPPSGDTIGYWQQHVHYRIVARLDEAAMRLRSRGSLVYVNNSPDTLREMYFHQYLNAFRPGSKWSAVDQKERRVRFQNLADPDYGYERFTSPPTVDGAPV
;
A
#
# COMPACT_ATOMS: atom_id res chain seq x y z
N MET A 1 3.41 -7.84 47.30
CA MET A 1 4.65 -7.31 46.68
C MET A 1 4.59 -7.55 45.18
N LEU A 2 5.14 -6.59 44.42
CA LEU A 2 5.39 -6.54 42.97
C LEU A 2 4.25 -6.02 42.06
N ALA A 3 4.54 -4.86 41.47
CA ALA A 3 3.77 -4.05 40.54
C ALA A 3 3.91 -4.53 39.08
N PRO A 4 3.02 -4.10 38.15
CA PRO A 4 3.16 -4.41 36.73
C PRO A 4 4.13 -3.43 36.04
N PHE A 5 5.10 -3.97 35.30
CA PHE A 5 5.97 -3.19 34.43
C PHE A 5 5.28 -2.92 33.08
N PHE A 6 5.24 -1.64 32.73
CA PHE A 6 4.91 -1.11 31.40
C PHE A 6 6.10 -1.25 30.44
N ALA A 7 5.78 -1.11 29.14
CA ALA A 7 6.63 -0.71 28.01
C ALA A 7 7.44 -1.80 27.29
N ALA A 8 6.97 -2.18 26.10
CA ALA A 8 7.84 -2.56 24.98
C ALA A 8 7.69 -1.50 23.88
N LEU A 9 8.69 -0.63 23.88
CA LEU A 9 8.93 0.49 22.97
C LEU A 9 9.27 -0.04 21.57
N LEU A 10 8.63 0.53 20.53
CA LEU A 10 9.01 0.33 19.13
C LEU A 10 10.46 0.79 18.90
N LEU A 11 11.35 -0.11 18.51
CA LEU A 11 12.60 0.24 17.83
C LEU A 11 12.36 0.23 16.32
N GLN A 12 12.15 1.41 15.73
CA GLN A 12 12.53 1.64 14.34
C GLN A 12 13.98 2.12 14.34
N SER A 13 14.92 1.20 14.12
CA SER A 13 16.30 1.56 13.84
C SER A 13 16.38 2.18 12.45
N ALA A 14 16.85 3.42 12.41
CA ALA A 14 17.12 4.18 11.21
C ALA A 14 18.16 3.46 10.33
N TYR A 15 17.78 3.13 9.10
CA TYR A 15 18.74 2.99 8.01
C TYR A 15 19.04 4.39 7.48
N GLN A 16 20.00 5.10 8.07
CA GLN A 16 20.54 6.30 7.45
C GLN A 16 21.44 5.86 6.28
N GLN A 17 20.96 6.03 5.05
CA GLN A 17 21.82 5.99 3.86
C GLN A 17 22.65 7.29 3.81
N PRO A 18 23.99 7.22 3.68
CA PRO A 18 24.80 8.43 3.50
C PRO A 18 24.55 8.98 2.09
N GLY A 19 23.97 10.18 2.02
CA GLY A 19 23.65 10.86 0.75
C GLY A 19 22.18 11.23 0.56
N ALA A 20 21.39 11.39 1.64
CA ALA A 20 19.99 11.76 1.58
C ALA A 20 19.77 13.07 0.78
N VAL A 21 19.32 12.91 -0.47
CA VAL A 21 18.56 13.95 -1.16
C VAL A 21 17.34 14.22 -0.29
N LYS A 22 17.18 15.45 0.20
CA LYS A 22 15.98 15.86 0.93
C LYS A 22 14.79 15.68 0.00
N ASN A 23 14.03 14.62 0.19
CA ASN A 23 12.76 14.47 -0.50
C ASN A 23 11.83 15.58 0.04
N PRO A 24 11.24 16.43 -0.81
CA PRO A 24 10.29 17.47 -0.37
C PRO A 24 8.98 16.90 0.24
N ALA A 25 8.88 15.57 0.39
CA ALA A 25 7.73 14.85 0.91
C ALA A 25 7.84 14.53 2.41
N GLU A 26 8.86 15.02 3.13
CA GLU A 26 8.85 14.96 4.60
C GLU A 26 7.83 15.97 5.12
N SER A 27 6.62 15.50 5.40
CA SER A 27 5.58 16.31 6.04
C SER A 27 5.93 16.62 7.50
N SER A 28 6.86 15.89 8.13
CA SER A 28 7.21 16.06 9.54
C SER A 28 8.22 17.19 9.74
N PRO A 29 7.88 18.25 10.51
CA PRO A 29 8.80 19.35 10.78
C PRO A 29 9.96 18.89 11.69
N PRO A 30 11.22 19.25 11.38
CA PRO A 30 12.40 18.86 12.17
C PRO A 30 12.42 19.42 13.60
N SER A 31 11.66 20.49 13.85
CA SER A 31 11.67 21.29 15.08
C SER A 31 10.73 20.80 16.17
N GLY A 32 9.84 19.84 15.88
CA GLY A 32 8.73 19.47 16.78
C GLY A 32 7.61 20.52 16.86
N ASP A 33 7.71 21.60 16.08
CA ASP A 33 6.66 22.60 15.92
C ASP A 33 5.60 22.09 14.93
N THR A 34 4.36 21.90 15.38
CA THR A 34 3.26 21.36 14.56
C THR A 34 2.44 22.44 13.85
N ILE A 35 2.81 23.72 13.99
CA ILE A 35 2.11 24.81 13.32
C ILE A 35 2.34 24.71 11.81
N GLY A 36 1.28 24.38 11.06
CA GLY A 36 1.31 24.18 9.60
C GLY A 36 1.47 22.72 9.15
N TYR A 37 1.54 21.78 10.09
CA TYR A 37 1.59 20.35 9.80
C TYR A 37 0.22 19.82 9.32
N TRP A 38 0.19 19.09 8.21
CA TRP A 38 -1.01 18.39 7.73
C TRP A 38 -0.81 16.87 7.78
N GLN A 39 -1.88 16.18 8.17
CA GLN A 39 -1.96 14.71 8.17
C GLN A 39 -2.90 14.27 7.07
N GLN A 40 -2.47 13.31 6.27
CA GLN A 40 -3.33 12.74 5.23
C GLN A 40 -4.21 11.65 5.81
N HIS A 41 -5.41 11.49 5.27
CA HIS A 41 -6.32 10.43 5.69
C HIS A 41 -6.74 9.56 4.52
N VAL A 42 -6.91 8.28 4.83
CA VAL A 42 -7.42 7.30 3.88
C VAL A 42 -8.50 6.47 4.57
N HIS A 43 -9.69 6.49 3.99
CA HIS A 43 -10.80 5.67 4.44
C HIS A 43 -10.98 4.50 3.49
N TYR A 44 -10.83 3.29 4.01
CA TYR A 44 -11.08 2.06 3.28
C TYR A 44 -12.40 1.44 3.70
N ARG A 45 -13.17 0.98 2.72
CA ARG A 45 -14.24 0.02 2.94
C ARG A 45 -14.01 -1.17 2.04
N ILE A 46 -13.71 -2.32 2.62
CA ILE A 46 -13.46 -3.57 1.90
C ILE A 46 -14.53 -4.58 2.33
N VAL A 47 -15.24 -5.14 1.36
CA VAL A 47 -16.18 -6.24 1.57
C VAL A 47 -15.61 -7.46 0.89
N ALA A 48 -15.40 -8.54 1.65
CA ALA A 48 -14.86 -9.80 1.14
C ALA A 48 -15.84 -10.95 1.41
N ARG A 49 -15.84 -11.94 0.53
CA ARG A 49 -16.58 -13.20 0.65
C ARG A 49 -15.64 -14.36 0.33
N LEU A 50 -15.59 -15.32 1.24
CA LEU A 50 -14.90 -16.59 1.05
C LEU A 50 -15.87 -17.60 0.45
N ASP A 51 -15.43 -18.26 -0.62
CA ASP A 51 -16.07 -19.43 -1.22
C ASP A 51 -15.13 -20.62 -0.99
N GLU A 52 -15.43 -21.43 0.02
CA GLU A 52 -14.58 -22.55 0.43
C GLU A 52 -14.57 -23.66 -0.61
N ALA A 53 -15.72 -23.95 -1.23
CA ALA A 53 -15.86 -24.99 -2.25
C ALA A 53 -15.03 -24.65 -3.50
N ALA A 54 -14.99 -23.37 -3.88
CA ALA A 54 -14.16 -22.88 -4.98
C ALA A 54 -12.74 -22.47 -4.57
N MET A 55 -12.37 -22.62 -3.29
CA MET A 55 -11.10 -22.14 -2.70
C MET A 55 -10.78 -20.69 -3.08
N ARG A 56 -11.77 -19.81 -3.06
CA ARG A 56 -11.66 -18.45 -3.62
C ARG A 56 -12.10 -17.38 -2.64
N LEU A 57 -11.27 -16.35 -2.47
CA LEU A 57 -11.66 -15.10 -1.83
C LEU A 57 -12.00 -14.06 -2.89
N ARG A 58 -13.21 -13.49 -2.83
CA ARG A 58 -13.62 -12.36 -3.68
C ARG A 58 -13.82 -11.13 -2.83
N SER A 59 -13.23 -10.01 -3.22
CA SER A 59 -13.40 -8.74 -2.52
C SER A 59 -13.78 -7.60 -3.46
N ARG A 60 -14.45 -6.60 -2.91
CA ARG A 60 -14.65 -5.28 -3.51
C ARG A 60 -14.30 -4.23 -2.47
N GLY A 61 -13.48 -3.27 -2.86
CA GLY A 61 -13.07 -2.17 -2.00
C GLY A 61 -13.40 -0.81 -2.59
N SER A 62 -13.62 0.17 -1.72
CA SER A 62 -13.56 1.60 -2.04
C SER A 62 -12.56 2.29 -1.12
N LEU A 63 -11.84 3.26 -1.67
CA LEU A 63 -10.90 4.11 -0.96
C LEU A 63 -11.30 5.57 -1.17
N VAL A 64 -11.29 6.34 -0.08
CA VAL A 64 -11.39 7.80 -0.11
C VAL A 64 -10.11 8.37 0.49
N TYR A 65 -9.37 9.12 -0.32
CA TYR A 65 -8.19 9.88 0.12
C TYR A 65 -8.60 11.32 0.40
N VAL A 66 -8.22 11.85 1.56
CA VAL A 66 -8.42 13.26 1.91
C VAL A 66 -7.08 13.96 1.83
N ASN A 67 -6.92 14.88 0.87
CA ASN A 67 -5.73 15.73 0.75
C ASN A 67 -5.84 16.94 1.68
N ASN A 68 -5.14 16.94 2.80
CA ASN A 68 -5.08 18.10 3.70
C ASN A 68 -3.90 19.05 3.40
N SER A 69 -3.11 18.76 2.36
CA SER A 69 -2.05 19.65 1.90
C SER A 69 -2.64 20.88 1.18
N PRO A 70 -2.01 22.06 1.30
CA PRO A 70 -2.32 23.19 0.42
C PRO A 70 -1.98 22.92 -1.05
N ASP A 71 -1.14 21.92 -1.34
CA ASP A 71 -0.71 21.58 -2.69
C ASP A 71 -1.70 20.64 -3.39
N THR A 72 -1.80 20.77 -4.72
CA THR A 72 -2.63 19.85 -5.50
C THR A 72 -1.95 18.51 -5.70
N LEU A 73 -2.65 17.42 -5.34
CA LEU A 73 -2.24 16.06 -5.66
C LEU A 73 -2.30 15.83 -7.18
N ARG A 74 -1.16 15.48 -7.79
CA ARG A 74 -1.06 15.19 -9.24
C ARG A 74 -1.03 13.71 -9.57
N GLU A 75 -0.46 12.91 -8.66
CA GLU A 75 -0.22 11.49 -8.89
C GLU A 75 -0.53 10.71 -7.60
N MET A 76 -1.01 9.48 -7.74
CA MET A 76 -1.22 8.58 -6.62
C MET A 76 -0.76 7.17 -7.00
N TYR A 77 0.01 6.55 -6.10
CA TYR A 77 0.60 5.24 -6.30
C TYR A 77 0.03 4.27 -5.28
N PHE A 78 -0.25 3.03 -5.72
CA PHE A 78 -0.79 1.98 -4.88
C PHE A 78 0.08 0.74 -4.93
N HIS A 79 0.29 0.12 -3.77
CA HIS A 79 0.92 -1.18 -3.69
C HIS A 79 -0.13 -2.27 -3.82
N GLN A 80 -0.15 -2.94 -4.97
CA GLN A 80 -1.00 -4.09 -5.23
C GLN A 80 -0.17 -5.38 -5.10
N TYR A 81 0.08 -5.82 -3.87
CA TYR A 81 1.04 -6.90 -3.59
C TYR A 81 0.70 -8.19 -4.34
N LEU A 82 -0.59 -8.54 -4.42
CA LEU A 82 -1.02 -9.77 -5.07
C LEU A 82 -0.65 -9.82 -6.56
N ASN A 83 -0.60 -8.66 -7.23
CA ASN A 83 -0.27 -8.58 -8.65
C ASN A 83 1.16 -9.03 -8.96
N ALA A 84 2.05 -9.01 -7.98
CA ALA A 84 3.41 -9.47 -8.17
C ALA A 84 3.51 -10.99 -8.35
N PHE A 85 2.58 -11.75 -7.78
CA PHE A 85 2.57 -13.23 -7.84
C PHE A 85 1.75 -13.78 -9.01
N ARG A 86 1.18 -12.92 -9.85
CA ARG A 86 0.44 -13.34 -11.04
C ARG A 86 1.39 -13.83 -12.14
N PRO A 87 1.08 -14.94 -12.84
CA PRO A 87 1.78 -15.30 -14.07
C PRO A 87 1.85 -14.11 -15.05
N GLY A 88 3.03 -13.82 -15.56
CA GLY A 88 3.27 -12.69 -16.46
C GLY A 88 3.34 -11.31 -15.78
N SER A 89 3.35 -11.24 -14.45
CA SER A 89 3.68 -10.00 -13.73
C SER A 89 5.11 -9.52 -14.02
N LYS A 90 5.44 -8.27 -13.65
CA LYS A 90 6.82 -7.76 -13.75
C LYS A 90 7.82 -8.64 -12.99
N TRP A 91 7.46 -9.14 -11.80
CA TRP A 91 8.33 -10.05 -11.05
C TRP A 91 8.43 -11.40 -11.77
N SER A 92 7.31 -12.00 -12.18
CA SER A 92 7.30 -13.24 -12.95
C SER A 92 8.20 -13.18 -14.19
N ALA A 93 8.23 -12.02 -14.87
CA ALA A 93 9.08 -11.78 -16.03
C ALA A 93 10.57 -11.65 -15.67
N VAL A 94 10.92 -11.04 -14.54
CA VAL A 94 12.30 -10.99 -14.04
C VAL A 94 12.79 -12.40 -13.70
N ASP A 95 12.03 -13.16 -12.94
CA ASP A 95 12.39 -14.55 -12.58
C ASP A 95 12.57 -15.43 -13.83
N GLN A 96 11.71 -15.25 -14.85
CA GLN A 96 11.83 -15.99 -16.10
C GLN A 96 13.13 -15.67 -16.85
N LYS A 97 13.57 -14.40 -16.87
CA LYS A 97 14.87 -14.00 -17.44
C LYS A 97 16.04 -14.65 -16.68
N GLU A 98 15.90 -14.83 -15.38
CA GLU A 98 16.86 -15.54 -14.53
C GLU A 98 16.74 -17.07 -14.59
N ARG A 99 15.84 -17.62 -15.42
CA ARG A 99 15.53 -19.06 -15.51
C ARG A 99 15.05 -19.66 -14.18
N ARG A 100 14.34 -18.88 -13.37
CA ARG A 100 13.76 -19.28 -12.10
C ARG A 100 12.26 -19.50 -12.27
N VAL A 101 11.77 -20.66 -11.84
CA VAL A 101 10.34 -20.97 -11.82
C VAL A 101 9.82 -20.76 -10.39
N ARG A 102 8.88 -19.84 -10.24
CA ARG A 102 8.19 -19.52 -8.99
C ARG A 102 6.67 -19.45 -9.16
N PHE A 103 6.19 -18.51 -9.98
CA PHE A 103 4.76 -18.22 -10.15
C PHE A 103 4.26 -18.35 -11.59
N GLN A 104 5.16 -18.65 -12.53
CA GLN A 104 4.87 -18.69 -13.97
C GLN A 104 3.80 -19.72 -14.33
N ASN A 105 3.70 -20.80 -13.54
CA ASN A 105 2.80 -21.92 -13.79
C ASN A 105 1.56 -21.91 -12.90
N LEU A 106 1.35 -20.86 -12.09
CA LEU A 106 0.13 -20.76 -11.30
C LEU A 106 -1.08 -20.63 -12.24
N ALA A 107 -2.15 -21.37 -11.93
CA ALA A 107 -3.41 -21.31 -12.64
C ALA A 107 -4.50 -20.76 -11.71
N ASP A 108 -5.69 -20.48 -12.22
CA ASP A 108 -6.84 -20.21 -11.35
C ASP A 108 -7.18 -21.49 -10.56
N PRO A 109 -7.40 -21.44 -9.23
CA PRO A 109 -7.52 -20.26 -8.37
C PRO A 109 -6.23 -19.85 -7.60
N ASP A 110 -5.08 -20.45 -7.90
CA ASP A 110 -3.82 -20.37 -7.13
C ASP A 110 -3.07 -19.02 -7.21
N TYR A 111 -3.64 -17.98 -7.82
CA TYR A 111 -3.07 -16.64 -7.82
C TYR A 111 -4.13 -15.56 -7.53
N GLY A 112 -3.72 -14.53 -6.81
CA GLY A 112 -4.52 -13.33 -6.56
C GLY A 112 -4.14 -12.18 -7.49
N TYR A 113 -5.07 -11.25 -7.68
CA TYR A 113 -4.76 -9.96 -8.28
C TYR A 113 -5.77 -8.90 -7.82
N GLU A 114 -5.34 -7.65 -7.89
CA GLU A 114 -6.12 -6.46 -7.58
C GLU A 114 -6.17 -5.58 -8.83
N ARG A 115 -7.30 -4.92 -9.05
CA ARG A 115 -7.45 -3.97 -10.14
C ARG A 115 -8.43 -2.87 -9.76
N PHE A 116 -8.21 -1.68 -10.30
CA PHE A 116 -9.24 -0.64 -10.31
C PHE A 116 -10.33 -1.06 -11.29
N THR A 117 -11.59 -0.95 -10.83
CA THR A 117 -12.76 -1.33 -11.64
C THR A 117 -13.55 -0.12 -12.12
N SER A 118 -13.17 1.08 -11.68
CA SER A 118 -13.71 2.37 -12.10
C SER A 118 -12.62 3.43 -12.06
N PRO A 119 -12.72 4.49 -12.88
CA PRO A 119 -11.89 5.68 -12.73
C PRO A 119 -12.06 6.32 -11.34
N PRO A 120 -11.04 7.02 -10.83
CA PRO A 120 -11.18 7.82 -9.62
C PRO A 120 -12.11 9.01 -9.86
N THR A 121 -12.68 9.54 -8.79
CA THR A 121 -13.48 10.77 -8.78
C THR A 121 -12.90 11.75 -7.77
N VAL A 122 -12.93 13.05 -8.08
CA VAL A 122 -12.53 14.13 -7.18
C VAL A 122 -13.78 14.90 -6.78
N ASP A 123 -14.06 14.98 -5.48
CA ASP A 123 -15.25 15.64 -4.93
C ASP A 123 -16.58 15.18 -5.56
N GLY A 124 -16.63 13.91 -5.97
CA GLY A 124 -17.78 13.29 -6.64
C GLY A 124 -17.86 13.51 -8.15
N ALA A 125 -16.97 14.32 -8.74
CA ALA A 125 -16.86 14.50 -10.17
C ALA A 125 -15.86 13.50 -10.79
N PRO A 126 -16.15 12.91 -11.97
CA PRO A 126 -15.18 12.09 -12.68
C PRO A 126 -13.98 12.91 -13.15
N VAL A 127 -12.80 12.29 -13.14
CA VAL A 127 -11.55 12.84 -13.69
C VAL A 127 -11.15 12.18 -15.01
#